data_AF-A0A4S1CN66-F1
#
_entry.id   AF-A0A4S1CN66-F1
#
_cell.length_a   1.000
_cell.length_b   1.000
_cell.length_c   1.000
_cell.angle_alpha   90.00
_cell.angle_beta   90.00
_cell.angle_gamma   90.00
#
_symmetry.space_group_name_H-M   'P 1'
#
loop_
_entity.id
_entity.type
_entity.pdbx_description
1 polymer ?
#
loop_
_entity_poly.entity_id
_entity_poly.type
_entity_poly.pdbx_seq_one_letter_code
_entity_poly.pdbx_strand_id
1 'polypeptide(L)'
;MNVAIVHKANVKDEVLDALAKDVPSIISGLLEIRGGKMAILKPEQISLQFSQGSPRDIGADLRIIVLARSLGPRTAVENKLAGAILEKVVALVKDAGADCSVTVRLYLTEIGAAEYIPA
;
A
#
# COMPACT_ATOMS: atom_id res chain seq x y z
N MET A 1 -2.43 -5.57 -8.17
CA MET A 1 -1.43 -4.72 -7.47
C MET A 1 -1.21 -5.32 -6.11
N ASN A 2 0.02 -5.34 -5.59
CA ASN A 2 0.31 -6.06 -4.36
C ASN A 2 0.60 -5.07 -3.23
N VAL A 3 0.02 -5.33 -2.06
CA VAL A 3 0.22 -4.54 -0.85
C VAL A 3 0.58 -5.50 0.27
N ALA A 4 1.76 -5.30 0.85
CA ALA A 4 2.18 -6.04 2.03
C ALA A 4 2.00 -5.17 3.27
N ILE A 5 1.35 -5.71 4.29
CA ILE A 5 1.13 -5.08 5.60
C ILE A 5 1.91 -5.91 6.61
N VAL A 6 3.03 -5.36 7.04
CA VAL A 6 3.88 -5.94 8.09
C VAL A 6 3.49 -5.31 9.41
N HIS A 7 3.07 -6.12 10.38
CA HIS A 7 2.63 -5.63 11.69
C HIS A 7 3.43 -6.26 12.82
N LYS A 8 3.60 -5.55 13.93
CA LYS A 8 4.16 -6.09 15.17
C LYS A 8 3.07 -6.79 16.00
N ALA A 9 3.52 -7.53 17.02
CA ALA A 9 2.64 -8.27 17.92
C ALA A 9 1.73 -7.40 18.81
N ASN A 10 2.04 -6.11 18.96
CA ASN A 10 1.24 -5.15 19.73
C ASN A 10 0.07 -4.55 18.93
N VAL A 11 -0.01 -4.81 17.63
CA VAL A 11 -1.14 -4.39 16.80
C VAL A 11 -2.32 -5.32 17.06
N LYS A 12 -3.47 -4.75 17.41
CA LYS A 12 -4.68 -5.53 17.72
C LYS A 12 -5.39 -6.01 16.45
N ASP A 13 -6.16 -7.07 16.58
CA ASP A 13 -6.90 -7.68 15.48
C ASP A 13 -7.93 -6.70 14.87
N GLU A 14 -8.56 -5.84 15.68
CA GLU A 14 -9.53 -4.86 15.15
C GLU A 14 -8.88 -3.87 14.17
N VAL A 15 -7.59 -3.57 14.38
CA VAL A 15 -6.82 -2.73 13.47
C VAL A 15 -6.51 -3.48 12.18
N LEU A 16 -6.16 -4.77 12.28
CA LEU A 16 -5.90 -5.61 11.12
C LEU A 16 -7.16 -5.80 10.27
N ASP A 17 -8.32 -5.98 10.90
CA ASP A 17 -9.62 -6.07 10.23
C ASP A 17 -10.00 -4.77 9.53
N ALA A 18 -9.82 -3.62 10.21
CA ALA A 18 -10.04 -2.31 9.61
C ALA A 18 -9.13 -2.10 8.38
N LEU A 19 -7.84 -2.45 8.50
CA LEU A 19 -6.90 -2.37 7.39
C LEU A 19 -7.30 -3.29 6.23
N ALA A 20 -7.70 -4.54 6.50
CA ALA A 20 -8.13 -5.48 5.48
C ALA A 20 -9.33 -4.97 4.68
N LYS A 21 -10.26 -4.29 5.35
CA LYS A 21 -11.47 -3.75 4.76
C LYS A 21 -11.22 -2.49 3.93
N ASP A 22 -10.50 -1.52 4.49
CA ASP A 22 -10.50 -0.16 3.94
C ASP A 22 -9.22 0.21 3.16
N VAL A 23 -8.09 -0.48 3.37
CA VAL A 23 -6.85 -0.23 2.62
C VAL A 23 -7.03 -0.40 1.11
N PRO A 24 -7.72 -1.44 0.59
CA PRO A 24 -7.98 -1.56 -0.84
C PRO A 24 -8.74 -0.36 -1.40
N SER A 25 -9.77 0.11 -0.69
CA SER A 25 -10.55 1.28 -1.08
C SER A 25 -9.71 2.55 -1.09
N ILE A 26 -8.95 2.81 -0.01
CA ILE A 26 -8.03 3.94 0.11
C ILE A 26 -7.05 4.00 -1.06
N ILE A 27 -6.43 2.86 -1.37
CA ILE A 27 -5.42 2.76 -2.41
C ILE A 27 -6.05 2.91 -3.81
N SER A 28 -7.20 2.27 -4.05
CA SER A 28 -7.94 2.34 -5.32
C SER A 28 -8.41 3.76 -5.66
N GLY A 29 -8.77 4.55 -4.64
CA GLY A 29 -9.19 5.95 -4.82
C GLY A 29 -8.04 6.93 -5.03
N LEU A 30 -6.79 6.51 -4.79
CA LEU A 30 -5.60 7.36 -4.92
C LEU A 30 -4.70 6.96 -6.10
N LEU A 31 -4.73 5.70 -6.54
CA LEU A 31 -3.88 5.19 -7.61
C LEU A 31 -4.68 4.89 -8.88
N GLU A 32 -4.14 5.34 -10.01
CA GLU A 32 -4.66 5.06 -11.35
C GLU A 32 -3.82 3.99 -12.05
N ILE A 33 -4.44 3.13 -12.86
CA ILE A 33 -3.73 2.23 -13.77
C ILE A 33 -3.53 2.96 -15.11
N ARG A 34 -2.26 3.16 -15.50
CA ARG A 34 -1.94 3.63 -16.86
C ARG A 34 -2.03 2.48 -17.86
N GLY A 35 -3.09 2.44 -18.66
CA GLY A 35 -3.23 1.56 -19.81
C GLY A 35 -4.21 2.12 -20.84
N GLY A 36 -3.72 2.90 -21.82
CA GLY A 36 -4.45 3.35 -23.02
C GLY A 36 -5.64 4.31 -22.84
N LYS A 37 -6.36 4.22 -21.73
CA LYS A 37 -7.40 5.11 -21.21
C LYS A 37 -7.26 5.06 -19.68
N MET A 38 -7.44 6.16 -18.97
CA MET A 38 -7.34 6.20 -17.50
C MET A 38 -8.19 5.10 -16.87
N ALA A 39 -7.57 4.00 -16.45
CA ALA A 39 -8.27 2.87 -15.87
C ALA A 39 -8.21 3.04 -14.36
N ILE A 40 -9.37 3.26 -13.75
CA ILE A 40 -9.51 3.34 -12.30
C ILE A 40 -9.14 1.97 -11.73
N LEU A 41 -8.17 1.94 -10.81
CA LEU A 41 -7.84 0.73 -10.05
C LEU A 41 -9.06 0.36 -9.23
N LYS A 42 -9.56 -0.86 -9.34
CA LYS A 42 -10.67 -1.32 -8.49
C LYS A 42 -10.12 -1.99 -7.22
N PRO A 43 -10.81 -1.89 -6.06
CA PRO A 43 -10.39 -2.53 -4.82
C PRO A 43 -10.09 -4.03 -4.97
N GLU A 44 -10.86 -4.75 -5.79
CA GLU A 44 -10.72 -6.20 -5.99
C GLU A 44 -9.43 -6.57 -6.76
N GLN A 45 -8.76 -5.60 -7.38
CA GLN A 45 -7.50 -5.79 -8.08
C GLN A 45 -6.28 -5.62 -7.14
N ILE A 46 -6.52 -5.37 -5.86
CA ILE A 46 -5.50 -5.17 -4.83
C ILE A 46 -5.39 -6.44 -3.99
N SER A 47 -4.24 -7.10 -4.07
CA SER A 47 -3.92 -8.24 -3.23
C SER A 47 -3.25 -7.75 -1.95
N LEU A 48 -3.89 -7.99 -0.81
CA LEU A 48 -3.31 -7.74 0.50
C LEU A 48 -2.57 -8.98 1.01
N GLN A 49 -1.39 -8.77 1.59
CA GLN A 49 -0.66 -9.79 2.31
C GLN A 49 -0.33 -9.28 3.71
N PHE A 50 -0.77 -9.98 4.74
CA PHE A 50 -0.39 -9.70 6.12
C PHE A 50 0.79 -10.56 6.52
N SER A 51 1.75 -9.97 7.22
CA SER A 51 2.82 -10.70 7.86
C SER A 51 3.17 -10.09 9.21
N GLN A 52 3.43 -10.96 10.17
CA GLN A 52 3.93 -10.53 11.46
C GLN A 52 5.44 -10.28 11.35
N GLY A 53 5.87 -9.07 11.67
CA GLY A 53 7.28 -8.68 11.72
C GLY A 53 8.01 -9.35 12.88
N SER A 54 9.34 -9.42 12.78
CA SER A 54 10.15 -9.98 13.86
C SER A 54 10.04 -9.11 15.11
N PRO A 55 10.04 -9.69 16.33
CA PRO A 55 10.15 -8.90 17.56
C PRO A 55 11.44 -8.06 17.63
N ARG A 56 12.46 -8.42 16.83
CA ARG A 56 13.72 -7.67 16.71
C ARG A 56 13.68 -6.55 15.67
N ASP A 57 12.58 -6.42 14.94
CA ASP A 57 12.45 -5.36 13.94
C ASP A 57 12.31 -4.00 14.62
N ILE A 58 13.25 -3.11 14.29
CA ILE A 58 13.23 -1.72 14.71
C ILE A 58 12.41 -0.91 13.69
N GLY A 59 11.51 -0.06 14.18
CA GLY A 59 10.70 0.83 13.34
C GLY A 59 9.24 0.90 13.77
N ALA A 60 8.38 1.31 12.85
CA ALA A 60 6.95 1.45 13.08
C ALA A 60 6.26 0.11 13.40
N ASP A 61 5.17 0.18 14.15
CA ASP A 61 4.34 -0.98 14.53
C ASP A 61 3.59 -1.54 13.32
N LEU A 62 3.21 -0.67 12.39
CA LEU A 62 2.64 -0.99 11.10
C LEU A 62 3.53 -0.46 9.97
N ARG A 63 3.89 -1.35 9.06
CA ARG A 63 4.60 -1.03 7.82
C ARG A 63 3.78 -1.50 6.63
N ILE A 64 3.29 -0.55 5.83
CA ILE A 64 2.53 -0.83 4.60
C ILE A 64 3.44 -0.59 3.40
N ILE A 65 3.59 -1.61 2.57
CA ILE A 65 4.42 -1.62 1.38
C ILE A 65 3.50 -1.79 0.17
N VAL A 66 3.38 -0.75 -0.65
CA VAL A 66 2.55 -0.77 -1.85
C VAL A 66 3.45 -0.96 -3.07
N LEU A 67 3.26 -2.06 -3.80
CA LEU A 67 3.98 -2.38 -5.04
C LEU A 67 3.06 -2.11 -6.24
N ALA A 68 3.27 -0.98 -6.90
CA ALA A 68 2.50 -0.57 -8.08
C ALA A 68 3.36 -0.51 -9.33
N ARG A 69 2.75 -0.66 -10.52
CA ARG A 69 3.46 -0.51 -11.81
C ARG A 69 3.47 0.95 -12.23
N SER A 70 4.63 1.51 -12.62
CA SER A 70 4.73 2.86 -13.22
C SER A 70 5.60 2.86 -14.46
N LEU A 71 5.41 3.86 -15.33
CA LEU A 71 6.12 4.10 -16.59
C LEU A 71 6.64 5.56 -16.69
N GLY A 72 6.99 6.22 -15.56
CA GLY A 72 7.38 7.63 -15.56
C GLY A 72 8.26 8.06 -14.37
N PRO A 73 8.88 9.26 -14.44
CA PRO A 73 9.96 9.66 -13.52
C PRO A 73 9.46 9.76 -12.08
N ARG A 74 10.19 9.04 -11.24
CA ARG A 74 9.90 8.61 -9.87
C ARG A 74 10.44 9.61 -8.86
N THR A 75 9.60 10.09 -7.93
CA THR A 75 9.91 10.42 -6.51
C THR A 75 8.91 11.41 -5.92
N ALA A 76 8.71 12.57 -6.54
CA ALA A 76 7.84 13.61 -5.94
C ALA A 76 6.36 13.19 -5.87
N VAL A 77 5.86 12.58 -6.95
CA VAL A 77 4.49 12.03 -7.00
C VAL A 77 4.35 10.83 -6.06
N GLU A 78 5.40 10.01 -5.95
CA GLU A 78 5.41 8.84 -5.06
C GLU A 78 5.29 9.25 -3.59
N ASN A 79 6.10 10.22 -3.17
CA ASN A 79 6.07 10.73 -1.80
C ASN A 79 4.72 11.39 -1.48
N LYS A 80 4.13 12.12 -2.43
CA LYS A 80 2.82 12.73 -2.26
C LYS A 80 1.71 11.68 -2.09
N LEU A 81 1.73 10.63 -2.93
CA LEU A 81 0.77 9.53 -2.85
C LEU A 81 0.97 8.69 -1.58
N ALA A 82 2.22 8.38 -1.22
CA ALA A 82 2.54 7.68 0.02
C ALA A 82 2.08 8.47 1.25
N GLY A 83 2.25 9.80 1.25
CA GLY A 83 1.75 10.70 2.29
C GLY A 83 0.22 10.69 2.39
N ALA A 84 -0.49 10.74 1.26
CA ALA A 84 -1.95 10.67 1.24
C ALA A 84 -2.49 9.32 1.73
N ILE A 85 -1.82 8.21 1.39
CA ILE A 85 -2.15 6.89 1.92
C ILE A 85 -1.88 6.84 3.43
N LEU A 86 -0.73 7.35 3.88
CA LEU A 86 -0.37 7.39 5.30
C LEU A 86 -1.40 8.16 6.13
N GLU A 87 -1.82 9.34 5.67
CA GLU A 87 -2.82 10.16 6.36
C GLU A 87 -4.15 9.41 6.56
N LYS A 88 -4.66 8.78 5.50
CA LYS A 88 -5.91 8.00 5.56
C LYS A 88 -5.79 6.76 6.44
N VAL A 89 -4.65 6.07 6.39
CA VAL A 89 -4.40 4.88 7.22
C VAL A 89 -4.25 5.27 8.70
N VAL A 90 -3.57 6.38 9.02
CA VAL A 90 -3.45 6.85 10.40
C VAL A 90 -4.81 7.23 10.96
N ALA A 91 -5.68 7.87 10.17
CA ALA A 91 -7.07 8.14 10.57
C ALA A 91 -7.82 6.83 10.87
N LEU A 92 -7.74 5.85 9.96
CA LEU A 92 -8.38 4.54 10.12
C LEU A 92 -7.92 3.81 11.41
N VAL A 93 -6.62 3.82 11.68
CA VAL A 93 -6.03 3.20 12.87
C VAL A 93 -6.49 3.88 14.15
N LYS A 94 -6.58 5.22 14.15
CA LYS A 94 -7.09 6.00 15.28
C LYS A 94 -8.57 5.72 15.55
N ASP A 95 -9.38 5.62 14.49
CA ASP A 95 -10.81 5.30 14.61
C ASP A 95 -11.03 3.89 15.17
N ALA A 96 -10.10 2.96 14.92
CA ALA A 96 -10.07 1.64 15.55
C ALA A 96 -9.61 1.66 17.02
N GLY A 97 -9.35 2.82 17.61
CA GLY A 97 -8.97 2.98 19.02
C GLY A 97 -7.56 2.48 19.34
N ALA A 98 -6.66 2.45 18.36
CA ALA A 98 -5.28 2.04 18.53
C ALA A 98 -4.33 3.22 18.37
N ASP A 99 -3.37 3.33 19.28
CA ASP A 99 -2.27 4.28 19.18
C ASP A 99 -1.01 3.50 18.79
N CYS A 100 -0.82 3.32 17.48
CA CYS A 100 0.33 2.60 16.95
C CYS A 100 1.02 3.40 15.85
N SER A 101 2.33 3.28 15.78
CA SER A 101 3.13 3.98 14.77
C SER A 101 2.95 3.33 13.39
N VAL A 102 2.70 4.15 12.36
CA VAL A 102 2.45 3.69 10.99
C VAL A 102 3.51 4.26 10.04
N THR A 103 4.01 3.44 9.11
CA THR A 103 4.85 3.88 8.00
C THR A 103 4.33 3.28 6.70
N VAL A 104 4.22 4.11 5.67
CA VAL A 104 3.84 3.69 4.32
C VAL A 104 5.04 3.88 3.38
N ARG A 105 5.33 2.86 2.57
CA ARG A 105 6.33 2.92 1.50
C ARG A 105 5.65 2.53 0.19
N LEU A 106 5.63 3.46 -0.76
CA LEU A 106 5.14 3.23 -2.11
C LEU A 106 6.34 2.96 -3.02
N TYR A 107 6.37 1.79 -3.64
CA TYR A 107 7.35 1.42 -4.64
C TYR A 107 6.65 1.31 -5.99
N LEU A 108 6.95 2.26 -6.88
CA LEU A 108 6.50 2.17 -8.26
C LEU A 108 7.54 1.40 -9.08
N THR A 109 7.32 0.10 -9.27
CA THR A 109 8.22 -0.78 -10.02
C THR A 109 7.86 -0.79 -11.51
N GLU A 110 8.83 -0.58 -12.39
CA GLU A 110 8.70 -0.97 -13.80
C GLU A 110 8.88 -2.48 -13.82
N ILE A 111 7.79 -3.22 -13.98
CA ILE A 111 7.93 -4.58 -14.48
C ILE A 111 8.21 -4.39 -15.96
N GLY A 112 9.47 -4.54 -16.36
CA GLY A 112 9.85 -4.57 -17.76
C GLY A 112 8.90 -5.51 -18.48
N ALA A 113 8.04 -4.97 -19.35
CA ALA A 113 7.33 -5.80 -20.28
C ALA A 113 8.43 -6.55 -21.03
N ALA A 114 8.43 -7.88 -20.96
CA ALA A 114 9.13 -8.64 -21.97
C ALA A 114 8.46 -8.23 -23.29
N GLU A 115 9.06 -7.28 -24.00
CA GLU A 115 8.62 -6.91 -25.33
C GLU A 115 8.76 -8.18 -26.15
N TYR A 116 7.62 -8.77 -26.52
CA TYR A 116 7.58 -9.81 -27.53
C TYR A 116 8.02 -9.13 -28.83
N ILE A 117 9.27 -9.36 -29.23
CA ILE A 117 9.77 -9.01 -30.54
C ILE A 117 9.47 -10.22 -31.44
N PRO A 118 8.43 -10.19 -32.29
CA PRO A 118 8.27 -11.23 -33.30
C PRO A 118 9.47 -11.18 -34.25
N ALA A 119 10.04 -12.36 -34.51
CA ALA A 119 11.17 -12.58 -35.41
C ALA A 119 10.80 -12.31 -36.88
#